data_AF-A0A4U2YWF9-F1
#
_entry.id   AF-A0A4U2YWF9-F1
#
_cell.length_a   1.000
_cell.length_b   1.000
_cell.length_c   1.000
_cell.angle_alpha   90.00
_cell.angle_beta   90.00
_cell.angle_gamma   90.00
#
_symmetry.space_group_name_H-M   'P 1'
#
loop_
_entity.id
_entity.type
_entity.pdbx_description
1 polymer ?
#
loop_
_entity_poly.entity_id
_entity_poly.type
_entity_poly.pdbx_seq_one_letter_code
_entity_poly.pdbx_strand_id
1 'polypeptide(L)' 'MALSKAKKKRMHLKRTQGKDVEKKRQTAPFSTHERVTKTKHATLEHNRTKHRKQPHGDDYSL' A
#
# COMPACT_ATOMS: atom_id res chain seq x y z
N MET A 1 15.82 -0.65 -8.68
CA MET A 1 14.94 -0.54 -9.86
C MET A 1 15.48 0.51 -10.82
N ALA A 2 15.63 0.19 -12.10
CA ALA A 2 16.08 1.16 -13.10
C ALA A 2 14.97 2.19 -13.43
N LEU A 3 15.37 3.41 -13.76
CA LEU A 3 14.42 4.45 -14.21
C LEU A 3 13.86 4.10 -15.59
N SER A 4 12.55 4.28 -15.76
CA SER A 4 11.90 4.08 -17.07
C SER A 4 12.45 5.04 -18.13
N LYS A 5 12.42 4.63 -19.40
CA LYS A 5 12.82 5.47 -20.55
C LYS A 5 12.07 6.81 -20.56
N ALA A 6 10.77 6.80 -20.24
CA ALA A 6 9.95 8.01 -20.13
C ALA A 6 10.43 8.96 -19.02
N LYS A 7 10.79 8.44 -17.84
CA LYS A 7 11.33 9.24 -16.74
C LYS A 7 12.67 9.88 -17.11
N LYS A 8 13.56 9.14 -17.79
CA LYS A 8 14.83 9.67 -18.30
C LYS A 8 14.61 10.84 -19.28
N LYS A 9 13.68 10.69 -20.25
CA LYS A 9 13.32 11.77 -21.19
C LYS A 9 12.75 13.00 -20.49
N ARG A 10 11.83 12.83 -19.52
CA ARG A 10 11.30 13.97 -18.72
C ARG A 10 12.39 14.72 -17.99
N MET A 11 13.32 14.01 -17.35
CA MET A 11 14.45 14.66 -16.66
C MET A 11 15.35 15.43 -17.62
N HIS A 12 15.60 14.90 -18.82
CA HIS A 12 16.37 15.61 -19.84
C HIS A 12 15.68 16.92 -20.26
N LEU A 13 14.40 16.87 -20.62
CA LEU A 13 13.63 18.07 -21.00
C LEU A 13 13.54 19.10 -19.87
N LYS A 14 13.40 18.65 -18.62
CA LYS A 14 13.42 19.55 -17.46
C LYS A 14 14.76 20.27 -17.31
N ARG A 15 15.88 19.62 -17.62
CA ARG A 15 17.22 20.22 -17.57
C ARG A 15 17.50 21.16 -18.75
N THR A 16 17.09 20.78 -19.96
CA THR A 16 17.43 21.54 -21.18
C THR A 16 16.46 22.68 -21.48
N GLN A 17 15.17 22.49 -21.21
CA GLN A 17 14.11 23.44 -21.56
C GLN A 17 13.40 24.03 -20.32
N GLY A 18 13.75 23.59 -19.10
CA GLY A 18 13.08 24.01 -17.86
C GLY A 18 11.63 23.54 -17.72
N LYS A 19 11.08 22.82 -18.70
CA LYS A 19 9.66 22.44 -18.76
C LYS A 19 9.38 21.27 -17.82
N ASP A 20 8.70 21.57 -16.70
CA ASP A 20 8.23 20.56 -15.76
C ASP A 20 6.78 20.16 -16.04
N VAL A 21 6.59 19.00 -16.65
CA VAL A 21 5.25 18.47 -16.99
C VAL A 21 4.52 17.86 -15.79
N GLU A 22 5.22 17.55 -14.69
CA GLU A 22 4.57 17.00 -13.49
C GLU A 22 3.68 18.05 -12.81
N LYS A 23 4.03 19.35 -12.91
CA LYS A 23 3.23 20.46 -12.37
C LYS A 23 1.85 20.59 -13.00
N LYS A 24 1.69 20.16 -14.26
CA LYS A 24 0.41 20.20 -14.98
C LYS A 24 -0.41 18.93 -14.81
N ARG A 25 0.19 17.89 -14.20
CA ARG A 25 -0.45 16.58 -14.06
C ARG A 25 -1.37 16.61 -12.85
N GLN A 26 -2.61 16.19 -13.04
CA GLN A 26 -3.55 16.06 -11.93
C GLN A 26 -3.10 14.98 -10.95
N THR A 27 -3.23 15.29 -9.66
CA THR A 27 -2.95 14.37 -8.55
C THR A 27 -4.22 14.14 -7.75
N ALA A 28 -4.54 12.88 -7.45
CA ALA A 28 -5.66 12.55 -6.58
C ALA A 28 -5.22 12.65 -5.11
N PRO A 29 -5.98 13.34 -4.24
CA PRO A 29 -5.65 13.48 -2.82
C PRO A 29 -6.00 12.22 -1.99
N PHE A 30 -6.75 11.27 -2.56
CA PHE A 30 -7.14 10.02 -1.92
C PHE A 30 -7.02 8.83 -2.87
N SER A 31 -7.05 7.64 -2.29
CA SER A 31 -7.02 6.37 -3.03
C SER A 31 -8.33 6.15 -3.80
N THR A 32 -8.24 5.95 -5.11
CA THR A 32 -9.39 5.68 -5.99
C THR A 32 -9.74 4.19 -6.11
N HIS A 33 -9.07 3.33 -5.35
CA HIS A 33 -9.30 1.88 -5.42
C HIS A 33 -10.69 1.54 -4.87
N GLU A 34 -11.39 0.63 -5.54
CA GLU A 34 -12.60 0.03 -5.00
C GLU A 34 -12.27 -0.74 -3.71
N ARG A 35 -13.01 -0.45 -2.64
CA ARG A 35 -12.84 -1.10 -1.35
C ARG A 35 -13.91 -2.17 -1.20
N VAL A 36 -13.49 -3.40 -1.04
CA VAL A 36 -14.38 -4.53 -0.76
C VAL A 36 -14.25 -4.96 0.69
N THR A 37 -15.36 -5.41 1.27
CA THR A 37 -15.36 -6.01 2.61
C THR A 37 -14.77 -7.42 2.56
N LYS A 38 -14.41 -7.96 3.73
CA LYS A 38 -13.86 -9.31 3.83
C LYS A 38 -14.88 -10.35 3.35
N THR A 39 -14.40 -11.36 2.64
CA THR A 39 -15.21 -12.53 2.27
C THR A 39 -15.56 -13.37 3.51
N LYS A 40 -16.50 -14.31 3.38
CA LYS A 40 -16.87 -15.26 4.45
C LYS A 40 -15.64 -15.98 5.00
N HIS A 41 -14.78 -16.51 4.11
CA HIS A 41 -13.56 -17.22 4.50
C HIS A 41 -12.58 -16.31 5.27
N ALA A 42 -12.30 -15.11 4.73
CA ALA A 42 -11.40 -14.15 5.37
C ALA A 42 -11.93 -13.68 6.74
N THR A 43 -13.25 -13.64 6.91
CA THR A 43 -13.89 -13.29 8.19
C THR A 43 -13.77 -14.41 9.21
N LEU A 44 -14.02 -15.66 8.81
CA LEU A 44 -13.88 -16.83 9.70
C LEU A 44 -12.45 -17.00 10.19
N GLU A 45 -11.47 -16.85 9.30
CA GLU A 45 -10.05 -16.91 9.66
C GLU A 45 -9.67 -15.80 10.64
N HIS A 46 -10.08 -14.57 10.35
CA HIS A 46 -9.84 -13.43 11.23
C HIS A 46 -10.47 -13.60 12.61
N ASN A 47 -11.68 -14.16 12.70
CA ASN A 47 -12.32 -14.39 14.00
C ASN A 47 -11.59 -15.43 14.85
N ARG A 48 -10.97 -16.44 14.22
CA ARG A 48 -10.15 -17.45 14.92
C ARG A 48 -8.88 -16.86 15.51
N THR A 49 -8.29 -15.86 14.86
CA THR A 49 -6.95 -15.35 15.21
C THR A 49 -6.99 -14.04 15.98
N LYS A 50 -7.92 -13.13 15.68
CA LYS A 50 -7.95 -11.76 16.23
C LYS A 50 -7.99 -11.69 17.75
N HIS A 51 -8.77 -12.57 18.39
CA HIS A 51 -8.95 -12.62 19.84
C HIS A 51 -8.37 -13.87 20.48
N ARG A 52 -7.51 -14.60 19.76
CA ARG A 52 -6.81 -15.75 20.32
C ARG A 52 -5.90 -15.23 21.43
N LYS A 53 -6.27 -15.47 22.69
CA LYS A 53 -5.37 -15.24 23.83
C LYS A 53 -4.14 -16.11 23.60
N GLN A 54 -2.96 -15.51 23.70
CA GLN A 54 -1.73 -16.28 23.92
C GLN A 54 -2.01 -17.18 25.13
N PRO A 55 -1.65 -18.47 25.12
CA PRO A 55 -1.63 -19.23 26.37
C PRO A 55 -0.70 -18.46 27.31
N HIS A 56 -1.26 -17.83 28.34
CA HIS A 56 -0.47 -17.32 29.44
C HIS A 56 0.20 -18.55 30.03
N GLY A 57 1.53 -18.52 30.14
CA GLY A 57 2.34 -19.62 30.64
C GLY A 57 2.15 -19.85 32.14
N ASP A 58 0.91 -20.07 32.58
CA ASP A 58 0.56 -20.47 33.93
C ASP A 58 0.21 -21.96 33.92
N ASP A 59 1.17 -22.75 33.46
CA ASP A 59 1.39 -24.11 33.93
C ASP A 59 2.04 -24.02 35.32
N TYR A 60 1.24 -23.78 36.35
CA TYR A 60 1.63 -24.10 37.72
C TYR A 60 0.68 -25.17 38.26
N SER A 61 1.18 -26.40 38.21
CA SER A 61 0.97 -27.50 39.15
C SER A 61 -0.04 -27.29 40.30
N LEU A 62 -1.12 -28.08 40.30
CA LEU A 62 -1.63 -28.77 41.49
C LEU A 62 -2.29 -30.10 41.10
#